data_AF-A0A926QM03-F1
#
_entry.id   AF-A0A926QM03-F1
#
_cell.length_a   1.000
_cell.length_b   1.000
_cell.length_c   1.000
_cell.angle_alpha   90.00
_cell.angle_beta   90.00
_cell.angle_gamma   90.00
#
_symmetry.space_group_name_H-M   'P 1'
#
loop_
_entity.id
_entity.type
_entity.pdbx_description
1 polymer ?
#
loop_
_entity_poly.entity_id
_entity_poly.type
_entity_poly.pdbx_seq_one_letter_code
_entity_poly.pdbx_strand_id
1 'polypeptide(L)' 'MNNSIKIMLLGVALILVSLYIQAEPGIKMYGNEFIIGLVGFILVLAGLFKKD' A
#
# COMPACT_ATOMS: atom_id res chain seq x y z
N MET A 1 -15.47 8.03 10.48
CA MET A 1 -14.57 7.76 9.33
C MET A 1 -15.11 6.55 8.59
N ASN A 2 -15.56 6.72 7.35
CA ASN A 2 -16.17 5.64 6.57
C ASN A 2 -15.15 4.51 6.34
N ASN A 3 -15.62 3.27 6.29
CA ASN A 3 -14.76 2.10 6.15
C ASN A 3 -13.96 2.14 4.85
N SER A 4 -14.50 2.73 3.79
CA SER A 4 -13.80 2.95 2.52
C SER A 4 -12.54 3.80 2.69
N ILE A 5 -12.62 4.90 3.45
CA ILE A 5 -11.47 5.79 3.72
C ILE A 5 -10.39 5.04 4.52
N LYS A 6 -10.79 4.21 5.50
CA LYS A 6 -9.83 3.39 6.28
C LYS A 6 -9.07 2.43 5.37
N ILE A 7 -9.76 1.78 4.43
CA ILE A 7 -9.15 0.85 3.48
C ILE A 7 -8.20 1.58 2.52
N MET A 8 -8.58 2.76 2.04
CA MET A 8 -7.71 3.59 1.21
C MET A 8 -6.45 4.01 1.97
N LEU A 9 -6.58 4.48 3.22
CA LEU A 9 -5.42 4.87 4.03
C LEU A 9 -4.49 3.69 4.32
N LEU A 10 -5.04 2.49 4.57
CA LEU A 10 -4.25 1.27 4.71
C LEU A 10 -3.47 0.98 3.42
N GLY A 11 -4.12 1.10 2.26
CA GLY A 11 -3.46 0.91 0.97
C GLY A 11 -2.33 1.93 0.73
N VAL A 12 -2.57 3.20 1.02
CA VAL A 12 -1.55 4.26 0.94
C VAL A 12 -0.37 3.96 1.88
N ALA A 13 -0.63 3.53 3.11
CA ALA A 13 0.43 3.18 4.06
C ALA A 13 1.34 2.04 3.52
N LEU A 14 0.76 1.00 2.92
CA LEU A 14 1.54 -0.09 2.31
C LEU A 14 2.39 0.36 1.12
N ILE A 15 1.89 1.28 0.29
CA ILE A 15 2.66 1.86 -0.81
C ILE A 15 3.86 2.63 -0.25
N LEU A 16 3.65 3.46 0.77
CA LEU A 16 4.73 4.22 1.41
C LEU A 16 5.78 3.30 2.03
N VAL A 17 5.37 2.23 2.71
CA VAL A 17 6.28 1.22 3.27
C VAL A 17 7.10 0.54 2.16
N SER A 18 6.47 0.17 1.04
CA SER A 18 7.18 -0.42 -0.11
C SER A 18 8.24 0.52 -0.69
N LEU A 19 7.90 1.81 -0.86
CA LEU A 19 8.85 2.82 -1.33
C LEU A 19 10.02 3.04 -0.35
N TYR A 20 9.72 3.06 0.95
CA TYR A 20 10.74 3.19 1.99
C TYR A 20 11.72 2.01 1.97
N ILE A 21 11.21 0.77 1.87
CA ILE A 21 12.05 -0.43 1.77
C ILE A 21 12.95 -0.41 0.53
N GLN A 22 12.46 0.10 -0.61
CA GLN A 22 13.28 0.22 -1.82
C GLN A 22 14.42 1.24 -1.67
N ALA A 23 14.16 2.33 -0.95
CA ALA A 23 15.12 3.40 -0.72
C ALA A 23 16.23 2.99 0.26
N GLU A 24 15.90 2.14 1.24
CA GLU A 24 16.79 1.82 2.34
C GLU A 24 17.58 0.51 2.11
N PRO A 25 18.91 0.56 1.89
CA PRO A 25 19.70 -0.62 1.52
C PRO A 25 19.78 -1.68 2.62
N GLY A 26 19.56 -1.32 3.90
CA GLY A 26 19.62 -2.26 5.03
C GLY A 26 18.42 -3.20 5.15
N ILE A 27 17.29 -2.88 4.51
CA ILE A 27 16.03 -3.64 4.60
C ILE A 27 15.49 -4.06 3.23
N LYS A 28 16.25 -3.78 2.17
CA LYS A 28 15.85 -4.01 0.79
C LYS A 28 15.60 -5.51 0.55
N MET A 29 14.46 -5.83 -0.05
CA MET A 29 14.03 -7.21 -0.33
C MET A 29 14.18 -7.58 -1.82
N TYR A 30 15.03 -6.86 -2.56
CA TYR A 30 15.45 -7.17 -3.93
C TYR A 30 14.27 -7.44 -4.88
N GLY A 31 13.27 -6.57 -4.85
CA GLY A 31 12.09 -6.64 -5.73
C GLY A 31 10.83 -7.22 -5.08
N ASN A 32 10.93 -7.94 -3.96
CA ASN A 32 9.73 -8.44 -3.26
C ASN A 32 8.87 -7.32 -2.65
N GLU A 33 9.49 -6.19 -2.30
CA GLU A 33 8.81 -4.93 -1.97
C GLU A 33 7.77 -4.48 -3.00
N PHE A 34 7.93 -4.81 -4.29
CA PHE A 34 6.96 -4.46 -5.32
C PHE A 34 5.60 -5.12 -5.04
N ILE A 35 5.59 -6.33 -4.50
CA ILE A 35 4.37 -7.05 -4.13
C ILE A 35 3.62 -6.28 -3.03
N ILE A 36 4.34 -5.73 -2.06
CA ILE A 36 3.75 -4.92 -0.97
C ILE A 36 3.10 -3.65 -1.55
N GLY A 37 3.80 -2.97 -2.47
CA GLY A 37 3.27 -1.80 -3.16
C GLY A 37 2.03 -2.12 -4.02
N LEU A 38 2.06 -3.25 -4.74
CA LEU A 38 0.95 -3.71 -5.56
C LEU A 38 -0.30 -4.03 -4.71
N VAL A 39 -0.12 -4.72 -3.57
CA VAL A 39 -1.21 -4.97 -2.62
C VAL A 39 -1.78 -3.67 -2.07
N GLY A 40 -0.92 -2.71 -1.72
CA GLY A 40 -1.34 -1.37 -1.30
C GLY A 40 -2.18 -0.67 -2.36
N PHE A 41 -1.75 -0.71 -3.62
CA PHE A 41 -2.50 -0.13 -4.75
C PHE A 41 -3.87 -0.78 -4.93
N ILE A 42 -3.97 -2.11 -4.86
CA ILE A 42 -5.24 -2.83 -4.94
C ILE A 42 -6.18 -2.42 -3.81
N LEU A 43 -5.67 -2.22 -2.59
CA LEU A 43 -6.48 -1.75 -1.46
C LEU A 43 -6.98 -0.31 -1.65
N VAL A 44 -6.16 0.59 -2.21
CA VAL A 44 -6.62 1.94 -2.56
C VAL A 44 -7.77 1.88 -3.56
N LEU A 45 -7.64 1.07 -4.61
CA LEU A 45 -8.72 0.89 -5.59
C LEU A 45 -9.96 0.25 -4.97
N ALA A 46 -9.79 -0.78 -4.15
CA ALA A 46 -10.89 -1.44 -3.45
C ALA A 46 -11.64 -0.45 -2.54
N GLY A 47 -10.92 0.41 -1.82
CA GLY A 47 -11.52 1.47 -1.02
C GLY A 47 -12.21 2.54 -1.86
N LEU A 48 -11.66 2.90 -3.02
CA LEU A 48 -12.26 3.88 -3.94
C LEU A 48 -13.58 3.39 -4.53
N PHE A 49 -13.65 2.12 -4.93
CA PHE A 49 -14.84 1.52 -5.52
C PHE A 49 -15.83 0.95 -4.49
N LYS A 50 -15.46 0.96 -3.21
CA LYS A 50 -16.36 0.55 -2.15
C LYS A 50 -17.44 1.62 -1.95
N LYS A 51 -18.61 1.38 -2.55
CA LYS A 51 -19.88 1.99 -2.14
C LYS A 51 -20.10 1.65 -0.67
N ASP A 52 -20.24 2.70 0.14
CA ASP A 52 -20.26 2.73 1.61
C ASP A 52 -20.53 1.41 2.35
#